data_AF-A0A2S9GEE8-F1
#
_entry.id   AF-A0A2S9GEE8-F1
#
_cell.length_a   1.000
_cell.length_b   1.000
_cell.length_c   1.000
_cell.angle_alpha   90.00
_cell.angle_beta   90.00
_cell.angle_gamma   90.00
#
_symmetry.space_group_name_H-M   'P 1'
#
loop_
_entity.id
_entity.type
_entity.pdbx_description
1 polymer ?
#
loop_
_entity_poly.entity_id
_entity_poly.type
_entity_poly.pdbx_seq_one_letter_code
_entity_poly.pdbx_strand_id
1 'polypeptide(L)' 'MRVGVLGAKGKVGATMVAGVEAANDLTFTTGVDAGDSLSTLVDT' A
#
# COMPACT_ATOMS: atom_id res chain seq x y z
N MET A 1 -11.01 6.48 -1.60
CA MET A 1 -10.27 6.59 -0.31
C MET A 1 -8.80 6.28 -0.57
N ARG A 2 -7.85 7.05 -0.01
CA ARG A 2 -6.41 6.81 -0.20
C ARG A 2 -5.92 5.70 0.71
N VAL A 3 -5.23 4.70 0.15
CA VAL A 3 -4.77 3.51 0.88
C VAL A 3 -3.30 3.28 0.60
N GLY A 4 -2.52 3.07 1.66
CA GLY A 4 -1.16 2.55 1.58
C GLY A 4 -1.08 1.16 2.23
N VAL A 5 -0.14 0.34 1.80
CA VAL A 5 0.03 -1.05 2.29
C VAL A 5 1.39 -1.20 2.97
N LEU A 6 1.40 -1.67 4.22
CA LEU A 6 2.62 -2.03 4.95
C LEU A 6 2.92 -3.52 4.77
N GLY A 7 4.18 -3.87 4.48
CA GLY A 7 4.59 -5.20 4.05
C GLY A 7 4.20 -5.50 2.59
N ALA A 8 4.14 -4.47 1.74
CA ALA A 8 3.61 -4.54 0.38
C ALA A 8 4.32 -5.56 -0.53
N LYS A 9 5.58 -5.92 -0.25
CA LYS A 9 6.36 -6.92 -1.01
C LYS A 9 6.22 -8.33 -0.43
N GLY A 10 5.59 -8.48 0.74
CA GLY A 10 5.31 -9.78 1.34
C GLY A 10 4.18 -10.54 0.62
N LYS A 11 4.07 -11.85 0.85
CA LYS A 11 3.06 -12.72 0.20
C LYS A 11 1.64 -12.18 0.27
N VAL A 12 1.21 -11.73 1.46
CA VAL A 12 -0.14 -11.18 1.67
C VAL A 12 -0.22 -9.72 1.23
N GLY A 13 0.83 -8.93 1.49
CA GLY A 13 0.85 -7.52 1.12
C GLY A 13 0.72 -7.30 -0.39
N ALA A 14 1.39 -8.12 -1.20
CA ALA A 14 1.27 -8.06 -2.65
C ALA A 14 -0.17 -8.33 -3.13
N THR A 15 -0.87 -9.27 -2.50
CA THR A 15 -2.30 -9.53 -2.79
C THR A 15 -3.18 -8.35 -2.35
N MET A 16 -2.86 -7.70 -1.23
CA MET A 16 -3.59 -6.52 -0.77
C MET A 16 -3.41 -5.33 -1.72
N VAL A 17 -2.19 -5.09 -2.23
CA VAL A 17 -1.96 -4.06 -3.26
C VAL A 17 -2.83 -4.32 -4.49
N ALA A 18 -2.80 -5.54 -5.02
CA ALA A 18 -3.62 -5.90 -6.18
C ALA A 18 -5.13 -5.74 -5.91
N GLY A 19 -5.59 -6.07 -4.70
CA GLY A 19 -6.98 -5.88 -4.30
C GLY A 19 -7.39 -4.40 -4.22
N VAL A 20 -6.50 -3.55 -3.71
CA VAL A 20 -6.73 -2.09 -3.64
C VAL A 20 -6.75 -1.47 -5.04
N GLU A 21 -5.84 -1.89 -5.93
CA GLU A 21 -5.80 -1.40 -7.33
C GLU A 21 -7.03 -1.85 -8.14
N ALA A 22 -7.60 -3.01 -7.83
CA ALA A 22 -8.81 -3.52 -8.48
C ALA A 22 -10.11 -2.88 -7.97
N ALA A 23 -10.08 -2.21 -6.81
CA ALA A 23 -11.25 -1.61 -6.20
C ALA A 23 -11.53 -0.21 -6.75
N ASN A 24 -12.73 0.02 -7.30
CA ASN A 24 -13.08 1.27 -7.96
C ASN A 24 -13.24 2.48 -7.00
N ASP A 25 -13.38 2.22 -5.70
CA ASP A 25 -13.57 3.23 -4.66
C ASP A 25 -12.29 3.55 -3.87
N LEU A 26 -11.20 2.82 -4.16
CA LEU A 26 -9.91 2.97 -3.50
C LEU A 26 -8.86 3.54 -4.47
N THR A 27 -7.86 4.20 -3.90
CA THR A 27 -6.71 4.70 -4.64
C THR A 27 -5.47 4.28 -3.89
N PHE A 28 -4.70 3.38 -4.48
CA PHE A 28 -3.40 3.00 -3.96
C PHE A 28 -2.44 4.20 -4.00
N THR A 29 -1.71 4.42 -2.92
CA THR A 29 -0.81 5.58 -2.77
C THR A 29 0.64 5.14 -2.63
N THR A 30 0.93 4.29 -1.65
CA THR A 30 2.28 3.80 -1.41
C THR A 30 2.29 2.39 -0.83
N GLY A 31 3.34 1.63 -1.13
CA GLY A 31 3.64 0.36 -0.51
C GLY A 31 4.93 0.48 0.29
N VAL A 32 4.86 0.25 1.59
CA VAL A 32 6.01 0.30 2.51
C VAL A 32 6.42 -1.12 2.85
N ASP A 33 7.70 -1.46 2.77
CA ASP A 33 8.23 -2.74 3.22
C ASP A 33 9.42 -2.55 4.18
N ALA A 34 10.09 -3.64 4.54
CA ALA A 34 11.22 -3.61 5.46
C ALA A 34 12.34 -2.71 4.91
N GLY A 35 12.70 -1.68 5.69
CA GLY A 35 13.72 -0.69 5.32
C GLY A 35 13.17 0.58 4.66
N ASP A 36 11.89 0.61 4.29
CA ASP A 36 11.24 1.81 3.75
C ASP A 36 10.78 2.74 4.89
N SER A 37 10.77 4.06 4.65
CA SER A 37 10.32 5.04 5.65
C SER A 37 8.79 5.01 5.82
N LEU A 38 8.33 4.92 7.06
CA LEU A 38 6.91 5.02 7.41
C LEU A 38 6.32 6.41 7.15
N SER A 39 7.15 7.45 7.06
CA SER A 39 6.68 8.81 6.76
C SER A 39 5.93 8.87 5.43
N THR A 40 6.26 7.99 4.49
CA THR A 40 5.61 7.90 3.17
C THR A 40 4.11 7.60 3.23
N LEU A 41 3.58 7.10 4.35
CA LEU A 41 2.14 6.86 4.55
C LEU A 41 1.37 8.14 4.92
N VAL A 42 2.07 9.16 5.43
CA VAL A 42 1.47 10.41 5.90
C VAL A 42 1.88 11.61 5.04
N ASP A 43 3.02 11.51 4.36
CA ASP A 43 3.47 12.49 3.36
C ASP A 43 2.55 12.38 2.12
N THR A 44 1.93 13.50 1.74
CA THR A 44 0.62 13.55 1.02
C THR A 44 0.72 13.55 -0.50
#